data_AF-A0A5E4MA52-F1
#
_entry.id   AF-A0A5E4MA52-F1
#
_cell.length_a   1.000
_cell.length_b   1.000
_cell.length_c   1.000
_cell.angle_alpha   90.00
_cell.angle_beta   90.00
_cell.angle_gamma   90.00
#
_symmetry.space_group_name_H-M   'P 1'
#
loop_
_entity.id
_entity.type
_entity.pdbx_description
1 polymer ?
#
loop_
_entity_poly.entity_id
_entity_poly.type
_entity_poly.pdbx_seq_one_letter_code
_entity_poly.pdbx_strand_id
1 'polypeptide(L)'
;MPLAKDLLHPTATEERRKHKLKRLVQHPNSFFMDVKCPGCYKITTVFSHAQSVVICTGCSTILCQPTGGRARLTEGKLSAFIKQIKSFIYSRYKFEQVVPSGRNLTKTMAPVF
;
A
#
# COMPACT_ATOMS: atom_id res chain seq x y z
N MET A 1 11.22 -17.76 29.74
CA MET A 1 11.46 -17.83 28.28
C MET A 1 10.11 -18.00 27.61
N PRO A 2 9.73 -17.25 26.56
CA PRO A 2 8.44 -17.47 25.93
C PRO A 2 8.44 -18.87 25.29
N LEU A 3 7.46 -19.69 25.65
CA LEU A 3 7.15 -20.97 24.99
C LEU A 3 6.88 -20.66 23.50
N ALA A 4 7.77 -21.10 22.62
CA ALA A 4 7.63 -21.16 21.16
C ALA A 4 6.82 -20.04 20.45
N LYS A 5 7.53 -19.16 19.72
CA LYS A 5 6.89 -18.16 18.86
C LYS A 5 6.51 -18.78 17.51
N ASP A 6 5.23 -18.76 17.15
CA ASP A 6 4.78 -19.24 15.84
C ASP A 6 5.32 -18.33 14.72
N LEU A 7 6.16 -18.88 13.86
CA LEU A 7 6.81 -18.18 12.75
C LEU A 7 5.99 -18.19 11.47
N LEU A 8 5.08 -19.16 11.32
CA LEU A 8 4.31 -19.37 10.09
C LEU A 8 3.04 -18.53 10.08
N HIS A 9 2.44 -18.29 11.26
CA HIS A 9 1.19 -17.55 11.40
C HIS A 9 1.31 -16.38 12.39
N PRO A 10 2.16 -15.37 12.09
CA PRO A 10 2.28 -14.20 12.96
C PRO A 10 0.98 -13.41 13.01
N THR A 11 0.70 -12.77 14.14
CA THR A 11 -0.47 -11.89 14.28
C THR A 11 -0.29 -10.61 13.47
N ALA A 12 -1.39 -10.04 12.97
CA ALA A 12 -1.37 -8.84 12.13
C ALA A 12 -0.75 -7.61 12.83
N THR A 13 -0.85 -7.54 14.16
CA THR A 13 -0.23 -6.47 14.97
C THR A 13 1.29 -6.61 15.00
N GLU A 14 1.80 -7.83 15.09
CA GLU A 14 3.24 -8.12 15.06
C GLU A 14 3.86 -7.82 13.69
N GLU A 15 3.18 -8.18 12.59
CA GLU A 15 3.67 -7.90 11.24
C GLU A 15 3.75 -6.41 10.93
N ARG A 16 2.79 -5.61 11.42
CA ARG A 16 2.79 -4.15 11.22
C ARG A 16 3.96 -3.46 11.91
N ARG A 17 4.38 -3.97 13.08
CA ARG A 17 5.53 -3.45 13.83
C ARG A 17 6.87 -3.75 13.15
N LYS A 18 6.95 -4.84 12.38
CA LYS A 18 8.17 -5.18 11.63
C LYS A 18 8.43 -4.18 10.50
N HIS A 19 9.70 -3.91 10.25
CA HIS A 19 10.14 -3.15 9.07
C HIS A 19 9.67 -3.84 7.78
N LYS A 20 9.35 -3.07 6.74
CA LYS A 20 8.76 -3.57 5.48
C LYS A 20 9.51 -4.74 4.82
N LEU A 21 10.83 -4.81 4.98
CA LEU A 21 11.68 -5.89 4.44
C LEU A 21 11.79 -7.13 5.34
N LYS A 22 11.44 -7.01 6.62
CA LYS A 22 11.55 -8.08 7.63
C LYS A 22 10.20 -8.76 7.94
N ARG A 23 9.16 -8.44 7.16
CA ARG A 23 7.86 -9.11 7.23
C ARG A 23 7.97 -10.50 6.61
N LEU A 24 7.01 -11.38 6.93
CA LEU A 24 6.95 -12.73 6.36
C LEU A 24 6.91 -12.66 4.82
N VAL A 25 6.10 -11.74 4.30
CA VAL A 25 6.09 -11.33 2.90
C VAL A 25 6.35 -9.82 2.83
N GLN A 26 7.32 -9.43 2.01
CA GLN A 26 7.68 -8.03 1.85
C GLN A 26 6.60 -7.29 1.07
N HIS A 27 6.19 -6.12 1.58
CA HIS A 27 5.27 -5.24 0.87
C HIS A 27 5.52 -3.77 1.25
N PRO A 28 5.22 -2.81 0.35
CA PRO A 28 5.42 -1.40 0.63
C PRO A 28 4.46 -0.87 1.71
N ASN A 29 4.87 0.20 2.39
CA ASN A 29 4.05 0.97 3.33
C ASN A 29 3.36 2.19 2.65
N SER A 30 3.71 2.47 1.40
CA SER A 30 3.11 3.55 0.60
C SER A 30 1.75 3.13 0.03
N PHE A 31 0.96 4.12 -0.36
CA PHE A 31 -0.39 3.92 -0.89
C PHE A 31 -0.77 5.10 -1.79
N PHE A 32 -1.75 4.88 -2.67
CA PHE A 32 -2.40 5.93 -3.43
C PHE A 32 -3.65 6.39 -2.67
N MET A 33 -3.92 7.69 -2.70
CA MET A 33 -5.07 8.31 -2.06
C MET A 33 -5.78 9.24 -3.03
N ASP A 34 -7.09 9.33 -2.91
CA ASP A 34 -7.90 10.20 -3.74
C ASP A 34 -8.14 11.52 -2.99
N VAL A 35 -7.56 12.59 -3.52
CA VAL A 35 -7.67 13.94 -2.94
C VAL A 35 -8.71 14.71 -3.73
N LYS A 36 -9.75 15.20 -3.05
CA LYS A 36 -10.73 16.10 -3.64
C LYS A 36 -10.25 17.54 -3.49
N CYS A 37 -10.20 18.26 -4.60
CA CYS A 37 -9.90 19.68 -4.58
C CYS A 37 -11.15 20.49 -4.17
N PRO A 38 -11.07 21.41 -3.19
CA PRO A 38 -12.22 22.20 -2.74
C PRO A 38 -12.76 23.18 -3.80
N GLY A 39 -11.93 23.61 -4.76
CA GLY A 39 -12.36 24.57 -5.80
C GLY A 39 -13.00 23.90 -7.03
N CYS A 40 -12.43 22.79 -7.49
CA CYS A 40 -12.84 22.15 -8.74
C CYS A 40 -13.70 20.90 -8.58
N TYR A 41 -13.84 20.37 -7.36
CA TYR A 41 -14.45 19.07 -7.03
C TYR A 41 -13.92 17.84 -7.79
N LYS A 42 -12.91 18.02 -8.65
CA LYS A 42 -12.19 16.96 -9.33
C LYS A 42 -11.41 16.12 -8.32
N ILE A 43 -11.47 14.80 -8.53
CA ILE A 43 -10.72 13.81 -7.76
C ILE A 43 -9.40 13.57 -8.48
N THR A 44 -8.30 13.71 -7.76
CA THR A 44 -6.95 13.39 -8.26
C THR A 44 -6.32 12.31 -7.39
N THR A 45 -5.79 11.27 -8.02
CA THR A 45 -5.03 10.20 -7.35
C THR A 45 -3.64 10.71 -7.02
N VAL A 46 -3.28 10.74 -5.74
CA VAL A 46 -1.98 11.21 -5.24
C VAL A 46 -1.23 10.07 -4.56
N PHE A 47 0.07 9.97 -4.80
CA PHE A 47 0.92 9.02 -4.09
C PHE A 47 1.28 9.53 -2.69
N SER A 48 1.22 8.68 -1.67
CA SER A 48 1.40 9.11 -0.27
C SER A 48 2.80 9.62 0.08
N HIS A 49 3.82 9.26 -0.70
CA HIS A 49 5.20 9.75 -0.55
C HIS A 49 5.64 10.45 -1.85
N ALA A 50 4.77 11.29 -2.42
CA ALA A 50 5.07 12.03 -3.63
C ALA A 50 6.32 12.92 -3.44
N GLN A 51 7.26 12.82 -4.38
CA GLN A 51 8.50 13.61 -4.40
C GLN A 51 8.33 14.96 -5.11
N SER A 52 7.36 15.05 -6.03
CA SER A 52 7.02 16.29 -6.72
C SER A 52 5.81 16.97 -6.09
N VAL A 53 5.71 18.29 -6.26
CA VAL A 53 4.50 19.04 -5.96
C VAL A 53 3.40 18.57 -6.91
N VAL A 54 2.27 18.11 -6.36
CA VAL A 54 1.14 17.65 -7.17
C VAL A 54 0.14 18.79 -7.31
N ILE A 55 -0.25 19.09 -8.54
CA ILE A 55 -1.12 20.21 -8.89
C ILE A 55 -2.45 19.66 -9.43
N CYS A 56 -3.56 20.29 -9.05
CA CYS A 56 -4.86 19.96 -9.62
C CYS A 56 -4.94 20.39 -11.10
N THR A 57 -5.43 19.52 -11.99
CA THR A 57 -5.56 19.81 -13.43
C THR A 57 -6.60 20.89 -13.77
N GLY A 58 -7.52 21.21 -12.86
CA GLY A 58 -8.59 22.19 -13.10
C GLY A 58 -8.29 23.61 -12.59
N CYS A 59 -7.74 23.73 -11.38
CA CYS A 59 -7.62 25.01 -10.66
C CYS A 59 -6.17 25.41 -10.40
N SER A 60 -5.20 24.65 -10.93
CA SER A 60 -3.75 24.85 -10.74
C SER A 60 -3.32 24.98 -9.26
N THR A 61 -4.18 24.56 -8.33
CA THR A 61 -3.91 24.63 -6.90
C THR A 61 -3.01 23.47 -6.50
N ILE A 62 -1.96 23.77 -5.75
CA ILE A 62 -1.06 22.76 -5.17
C ILE A 62 -1.86 21.88 -4.22
N LEU A 63 -1.90 20.57 -4.42
CA LEU A 63 -2.63 19.57 -3.61
C LEU A 63 -1.82 19.05 -2.43
N CYS A 64 -0.56 18.72 -2.68
CA CYS A 64 0.38 18.28 -1.66
C CYS A 64 1.78 18.81 -1.95
N GLN A 65 2.55 19.00 -0.88
CA GLN A 65 3.95 19.37 -0.91
C GLN A 65 4.81 18.14 -0.57
N PRO A 66 5.92 17.92 -1.28
CA PRO A 66 6.83 16.83 -0.97
C PRO A 66 7.53 17.07 0.37
N THR A 67 7.76 15.99 1.10
CA THR A 67 8.57 15.98 2.32
C THR A 67 9.53 14.80 2.26
N GLY A 68 10.45 14.66 3.22
CA GLY A 68 11.30 13.47 3.35
C GLY A 68 10.54 12.16 3.65
N GLY A 69 9.23 12.23 3.92
CA GLY A 69 8.40 11.08 4.26
C GLY A 69 7.05 11.14 3.54
N ARG A 70 5.97 11.19 4.32
CA ARG A 70 4.62 11.33 3.74
C ARG A 70 4.41 12.75 3.24
N ALA A 71 3.88 12.88 2.03
CA ALA A 71 3.57 14.18 1.44
C ALA A 71 2.60 14.97 2.34
N ARG A 72 2.85 16.28 2.48
CA ARG A 72 2.02 17.18 3.28
C ARG A 72 0.86 17.66 2.41
N LEU A 73 -0.37 17.30 2.76
CA LEU A 73 -1.57 17.83 2.11
C LEU A 73 -1.78 19.29 2.53
N THR A 74 -2.24 20.14 1.61
CA THR A 74 -2.67 21.49 1.97
C THR A 74 -3.95 21.42 2.80
N GLU A 75 -4.06 22.30 3.79
CA GLU A 75 -5.25 22.47 4.63
C GLU A 75 -6.50 22.70 3.77
N GLY A 76 -7.64 22.11 4.15
CA GLY A 76 -8.92 22.26 3.45
C GLY A 76 -9.21 21.25 2.32
N LYS A 77 -8.41 20.18 2.16
CA LYS A 77 -8.67 19.11 1.20
C LYS A 77 -9.28 17.89 1.87
N LEU A 78 -10.47 17.50 1.42
CA LEU A 78 -11.10 16.25 1.80
C LEU A 78 -10.35 15.10 1.11
N SER A 79 -9.66 14.28 1.90
CA SER A 79 -9.21 12.98 1.43
C SER A 79 -10.42 12.05 1.42
N ALA A 80 -10.86 11.65 0.23
CA ALA A 80 -11.80 10.55 0.12
C ALA A 80 -10.97 9.27 0.18
N PHE A 81 -11.11 8.52 1.26
CA PHE A 81 -10.42 7.24 1.45
C PHE A 81 -11.06 6.15 0.58
N ILE A 82 -11.08 6.33 -0.75
CA ILE A 82 -11.70 5.36 -1.66
C ILE A 82 -10.78 5.14 -2.87
N LYS A 83 -9.86 4.18 -2.73
CA LYS A 83 -9.90 2.93 -3.49
C LYS A 83 -8.83 1.99 -2.95
N GLN A 84 -9.29 0.83 -2.51
CA GLN A 84 -8.55 -0.35 -2.12
C GLN A 84 -7.67 -0.87 -3.28
N ILE A 85 -6.65 -0.13 -3.74
CA ILE A 85 -5.61 -0.71 -4.63
C ILE A 85 -4.73 -1.70 -3.83
N LYS A 86 -4.93 -1.80 -2.51
CA LYS A 86 -4.51 -2.99 -1.76
C LYS A 86 -5.13 -4.29 -2.28
N SER A 87 -6.25 -4.26 -3.04
CA SER A 87 -6.81 -5.49 -3.64
C SER A 87 -6.23 -5.81 -5.02
N PHE A 88 -6.01 -4.84 -5.91
CA PHE A 88 -5.63 -5.18 -7.29
C PHE A 88 -4.22 -5.79 -7.43
N ILE A 89 -3.28 -5.40 -6.55
CA ILE A 89 -1.94 -6.03 -6.49
C ILE A 89 -1.92 -7.24 -5.54
N TYR A 90 -2.68 -7.24 -4.44
CA TYR A 90 -2.73 -8.38 -3.50
C TYR A 90 -3.60 -9.55 -4.00
N SER A 91 -4.53 -9.31 -4.92
CA SER A 91 -5.37 -10.35 -5.53
C SER A 91 -4.64 -11.13 -6.63
N ARG A 92 -3.63 -10.54 -7.29
CA ARG A 92 -2.70 -11.30 -8.18
C ARG A 92 -1.66 -12.13 -7.41
N TYR A 93 -1.50 -11.88 -6.10
CA TYR A 93 -0.77 -12.76 -5.18
C TYR A 93 -1.77 -13.46 -4.26
N LYS A 94 -2.76 -14.13 -4.84
CA LYS A 94 -3.63 -15.02 -4.06
C LYS A 94 -2.78 -16.19 -3.58
N PHE A 95 -2.55 -16.23 -2.26
CA PHE A 95 -2.10 -17.44 -1.57
C PHE A 95 -3.27 -18.42 -1.62
N GLU A 96 -3.44 -19.10 -2.74
CA GLU A 96 -4.40 -20.19 -2.84
C GLU A 96 -3.82 -21.34 -2.02
N GLN A 97 -4.46 -21.64 -0.88
CA GLN A 97 -4.10 -22.80 -0.08
C GLN A 97 -4.40 -24.06 -0.90
N VAL A 98 -3.39 -24.55 -1.59
CA VAL A 98 -3.37 -25.91 -2.14
C VAL A 98 -2.55 -26.74 -1.16
N VAL A 99 -3.20 -27.26 -0.13
CA VAL A 99 -2.71 -28.46 0.56
C VAL A 99 -3.13 -29.63 -0.34
N PRO A 100 -2.19 -30.35 -0.98
CA PRO A 100 -2.04 -31.73 -0.57
C PRO A 100 -0.60 -32.24 -0.58
N SER A 101 -0.30 -33.05 0.45
CA SER A 101 0.59 -34.21 0.47
C SER A 101 1.73 -34.31 -0.56
N GLY A 102 2.96 -34.10 -0.09
CA GLY A 102 4.13 -34.88 -0.53
C GLY A 102 4.95 -34.33 -1.70
N ARG A 103 6.23 -34.07 -1.40
CA ARG A 103 7.40 -33.96 -2.29
C ARG A 103 7.59 -32.64 -3.07
N ASN A 104 8.63 -31.91 -2.65
CA ASN A 104 9.49 -30.97 -3.38
C ASN A 104 8.81 -29.93 -4.29
N LEU A 105 8.55 -28.73 -3.75
CA LEU A 105 8.18 -27.55 -4.55
C LEU A 105 9.42 -26.81 -5.08
N THR A 106 9.75 -27.00 -6.35
CA THR A 106 10.42 -25.95 -7.14
C THR A 106 9.37 -24.89 -7.47
N LYS A 107 9.42 -23.73 -6.81
CA LYS A 107 8.53 -22.60 -7.12
C LYS A 107 9.07 -21.83 -8.33
N THR A 108 8.64 -22.20 -9.52
CA THR A 108 8.81 -21.36 -10.71
C THR A 108 7.84 -20.17 -10.62
N MET A 109 8.41 -18.97 -10.52
CA MET A 109 7.66 -17.71 -10.55
C MET A 109 7.34 -17.37 -12.00
N ALA A 110 6.08 -17.51 -12.42
CA ALA A 110 5.62 -17.01 -13.71
C ALA A 110 4.74 -15.77 -13.50
N PRO A 111 5.06 -14.63 -14.13
CA PRO A 111 4.17 -13.47 -14.17
C PRO A 111 3.05 -13.73 -15.20
N VAL A 112 1.80 -13.76 -14.76
CA VAL A 112 0.65 -13.73 -15.68
C VAL A 112 0.45 -12.28 -16.11
N PHE A 113 0.60 -12.00 -17.40
CA PHE A 113 0.26 -10.72 -18.02
C PHE A 113 -1.23 -10.41 -17.87
#